data_AF-A0A2A4HWK3-F1
#
_entry.id   AF-A0A2A4HWK3-F1
#
_cell.length_a   1.000
_cell.length_b   1.000
_cell.length_c   1.000
_cell.angle_alpha   90.00
_cell.angle_beta   90.00
_cell.angle_gamma   90.00
#
_symmetry.space_group_name_H-M   'P 1'
#
loop_
_entity.id
_entity.type
_entity.pdbx_description
1 polymer ?
#
loop_
_entity_poly.entity_id
_entity_poly.type
_entity_poly.pdbx_seq_one_letter_code
_entity_poly.pdbx_strand_id
1 'polypeptide(L)' 'MAIDKDVLDQLLAGRDPQELFAKDGLLDELKKALSERMLSAELDDHLESEGAAGTINRRNGSS' A
#
# COMPACT_ATOMS: atom_id res chain seq x y z
N MET A 1 -1.81 17.42 -8.26
CA MET A 1 -1.74 16.69 -6.98
C MET A 1 -0.29 16.32 -6.80
N ALA A 2 0.40 16.92 -5.84
CA ALA A 2 1.80 16.63 -5.54
C ALA A 2 1.84 16.08 -4.12
N ILE A 3 2.69 15.07 -3.91
CA ILE A 3 3.03 14.60 -2.57
C ILE A 3 3.52 15.80 -1.76
N ASP A 4 3.07 15.91 -0.50
CA ASP A 4 3.50 16.98 0.39
C ASP A 4 5.03 16.96 0.52
N LYS A 5 5.65 18.14 0.49
CA LYS A 5 7.12 18.25 0.59
C LYS A 5 7.62 17.72 1.91
N ASP A 6 6.88 17.94 2.99
CA ASP A 6 7.28 17.47 4.32
C ASP A 6 7.27 15.93 4.37
N VAL A 7 6.30 15.30 3.68
CA VAL A 7 6.23 13.85 3.54
C VAL A 7 7.37 13.32 2.68
N LEU A 8 7.73 14.04 1.60
CA LEU A 8 8.85 13.67 0.76
C LEU A 8 10.18 13.76 1.54
N ASP A 9 10.39 14.83 2.29
CA ASP A 9 11.56 15.00 3.14
C ASP A 9 11.65 13.92 4.22
N GLN A 10 10.50 13.51 4.80
CA GLN A 10 10.45 12.38 5.74
C GLN A 10 10.82 11.03 5.08
N LEU A 11 10.36 10.79 3.85
CA LEU A 11 10.68 9.55 3.12
C LEU A 11 12.16 9.49 2.73
N LEU A 12 12.78 10.64 2.48
CA LEU A 12 14.18 10.77 2.07
C LEU A 12 15.16 10.91 3.25
N ALA A 13 14.67 11.30 4.44
CA ALA A 13 15.50 11.56 5.60
C ALA A 13 16.34 10.33 6.00
N GLY A 14 17.66 10.50 6.02
CA GLY A 14 18.61 9.49 6.46
C GLY A 14 18.87 8.33 5.48
N ARG A 15 18.34 8.39 4.26
CA ARG A 15 18.59 7.38 3.21
C ARG A 15 19.65 7.85 2.21
N ASP A 16 20.46 6.92 1.70
CA ASP A 16 21.42 7.21 0.63
C ASP A 16 20.66 7.38 -0.71
N PRO A 17 20.88 8.48 -1.46
CA PRO A 17 20.29 8.67 -2.79
C PRO A 17 20.47 7.50 -3.76
N GLN A 18 21.56 6.72 -3.65
CA GLN A 18 21.78 5.55 -4.50
C GLN A 18 20.89 4.36 -4.14
N GLU A 19 20.53 4.21 -2.86
CA GLU A 19 19.64 3.15 -2.38
C GLU A 19 18.17 3.41 -2.70
N LEU A 20 17.78 4.67 -2.90
CA LEU A 20 16.38 5.04 -3.23
C LEU A 20 15.88 4.40 -4.54
N PHE A 21 16.78 4.29 -5.52
CA PHE A 21 16.51 3.74 -6.85
C PHE A 21 17.14 2.38 -7.07
N ALA A 22 17.84 1.84 -6.07
CA ALA A 22 18.34 0.48 -6.12
C ALA A 22 17.17 -0.51 -6.19
N LYS A 23 17.46 -1.71 -6.68
CA LYS A 23 16.52 -2.83 -6.60
C LYS A 23 16.20 -3.10 -5.13
N ASP A 24 14.91 -3.25 -4.81
CA ASP A 24 14.41 -3.38 -3.44
C ASP A 24 14.61 -2.09 -2.59
N GLY A 25 14.81 -0.95 -3.26
CA GLY A 25 14.91 0.37 -2.64
C GLY A 25 13.55 1.01 -2.30
N LEU A 26 13.59 2.27 -1.83
CA LEU A 26 12.40 3.02 -1.38
C LEU A 26 11.26 3.00 -2.40
N LEU A 27 11.57 3.16 -3.69
CA LEU A 27 10.53 3.21 -4.72
C LEU A 27 9.80 1.87 -4.87
N ASP A 28 10.51 0.76 -4.74
CA ASP A 28 9.91 -0.58 -4.85
C ASP A 28 9.13 -0.92 -3.57
N GLU A 29 9.63 -0.53 -2.39
CA GLU A 29 8.88 -0.58 -1.13
C GLU A 29 7.57 0.21 -1.21
N LEU A 30 7.62 1.45 -1.73
CA LEU A 30 6.46 2.33 -1.84
C LEU A 30 5.43 1.77 -2.82
N LYS A 31 5.86 1.22 -3.97
CA LYS A 31 4.97 0.55 -4.91
C LYS A 31 4.28 -0.64 -4.25
N LYS A 32 5.04 -1.48 -3.54
CA LYS A 32 4.49 -2.65 -2.84
C LYS A 32 3.45 -2.22 -1.80
N ALA A 33 3.78 -1.26 -0.94
CA ALA A 33 2.88 -0.76 0.08
C ALA A 33 1.60 -0.15 -0.51
N LEU A 34 1.71 0.55 -1.65
CA LEU A 34 0.55 1.10 -2.34
C LEU A 34 -0.33 -0.01 -2.93
N SER A 35 0.27 -1.01 -3.59
CA SER A 35 -0.45 -2.16 -4.12
C SER A 35 -1.17 -2.96 -3.04
N GLU A 36 -0.52 -3.22 -1.90
CA GLU A 36 -1.12 -3.92 -0.76
C GLU A 36 -2.30 -3.14 -0.17
N ARG A 37 -2.18 -1.81 -0.07
CA ARG A 37 -3.26 -0.94 0.42
C ARG A 37 -4.45 -0.92 -0.54
N MET A 38 -4.21 -0.84 -1.84
CA MET A 38 -5.27 -0.89 -2.85
C MET A 38 -6.00 -2.23 -2.80
N LEU A 39 -5.26 -3.34 -2.80
CA LEU A 39 -5.83 -4.68 -2.75
C LEU A 39 -6.61 -4.93 -1.46
N SER A 40 -6.11 -4.43 -0.33
CA SER A 40 -6.82 -4.52 0.96
C SER A 40 -8.14 -3.74 0.94
N ALA A 41 -8.15 -2.54 0.36
CA ALA A 41 -9.35 -1.73 0.23
C ALA A 41 -10.39 -2.39 -0.70
N GLU A 42 -9.95 -2.96 -1.82
CA GLU A 42 -10.82 -3.73 -2.74
C GLU A 42 -11.40 -4.97 -2.06
N LEU A 43 -10.60 -5.68 -1.25
CA LEU A 43 -11.08 -6.82 -0.48
C LEU A 43 -12.13 -6.43 0.56
N ASP A 44 -11.94 -5.29 1.24
CA ASP A 44 -12.91 -4.77 2.21
C ASP A 44 -14.24 -4.41 1.54
N ASP A 45 -14.20 -3.68 0.41
CA ASP A 45 -15.39 -3.35 -0.39
C ASP A 45 -16.10 -4.62 -0.89
N HIS A 46 -15.34 -5.60 -1.38
CA HIS A 46 -15.90 -6.87 -1.84
C HIS A 46 -16.61 -7.64 -0.72
N LEU A 47 -15.98 -7.79 0.44
CA LEU A 47 -16.57 -8.52 1.57
C LEU A 47 -17.81 -7.81 2.14
N GLU A 48 -17.83 -6.48 2.14
CA GLU A 48 -19.02 -5.69 2.52
C GLU A 48 -20.18 -5.94 1.54
N SER A 49 -19.91 -5.87 0.23
CA SER A 49 -20.89 -6.16 -0.80
C SER A 49 -21.41 -7.60 -0.74
N GLU A 50 -20.55 -8.57 -0.46
CA GLU A 50 -20.90 -9.99 -0.31
C GLU A 50 -21.78 -10.22 0.92
N GLY A 51 -21.43 -9.61 2.06
CA GLY A 51 -22.26 -9.65 3.27
C GLY A 51 -23.65 -9.08 3.05
N ALA A 52 -23.77 -7.99 2.29
CA ALA A 52 -25.05 -7.41 1.89
C ALA A 52 -25.86 -8.33 0.96
N ALA A 53 -25.18 -9.11 0.11
CA ALA A 53 -25.79 -10.10 -0.78
C ALA A 53 -26.13 -11.44 -0.09
N GLY A 54 -25.77 -11.61 1.18
CA GLY A 54 -26.03 -12.82 1.96
C GLY A 54 -25.04 -13.96 1.71
N THR A 55 -23.91 -13.72 1.05
CA THR A 55 -22.82 -14.71 0.94
C THR A 55 -21.90 -14.65 2.17
N ILE A 56 -21.30 -15.79 2.55
CA ILE A 56 -20.52 -15.93 3.80
C ILE A 56 -19.05 -16.23 3.48
N ASN A 57 -18.39 -15.31 2.77
CA ASN A 57 -16.92 -15.33 2.67
C ASN A 57 -16.31 -14.50 3.80
N ARG A 58 -15.13 -14.91 4.27
CA ARG A 58 -14.40 -14.23 5.34
C ARG A 58 -12.92 -14.15 5.01
N ARG A 59 -12.29 -13.05 5.42
CA ARG A 59 -10.84 -12.87 5.29
C ARG A 59 -10.10 -13.99 6.04
N ASN A 60 -9.16 -14.64 5.36
CA ASN A 60 -8.40 -15.79 5.88
C ASN A 60 -6.88 -15.54 5.86
N GLY A 61 -6.45 -14.38 6.36
CA GLY A 61 -5.04 -13.98 6.42
C GLY A 61 -4.86 -12.46 6.38
N SER A 62 -3.61 -12.04 6.52
CA SER A 62 -3.15 -10.66 6.33
C SER A 62 -1.74 -10.70 5.74
N SER A 63 -1.47 -9.88 4.74
CA SER A 63 -0.15 -9.65 4.14
C SER A 63 0.53 -8.44 4.75
#